data_AF-W9V8P6-F1
#
_entry.id   AF-W9V8P6-F1
#
_cell.length_a   1.000
_cell.length_b   1.000
_cell.length_c   1.000
_cell.angle_alpha   90.00
_cell.angle_beta   90.00
_cell.angle_gamma   90.00
#
_symmetry.space_group_name_H-M   'P 1'
#
loop_
_entity.id
_entity.type
_entity.pdbx_description
1 polymer ?
#
loop_
_entity_poly.entity_id
_entity_poly.type
_entity_poly.pdbx_seq_one_letter_code
_entity_poly.pdbx_strand_id
1 'polypeptide(L)'
;MPDLDDTYPYLHLVPIEDLWWTRGVALAREEHFGQILVTGPPGSGKSTLIRHLGGWPEEGYIDISLNGWWRAKSLAFRPREIHLGLPFEGHREALSLFDEAWLRDWRRLRLDRTRILLPPRKRRFYSADWRHRFVFEFLLPPPPAIVADRTERARLGTHPIDRRIDAGQIAAQVRLYAQVALHFHRQGMIVHLRERAEDPPQRIDDHGATEPHLT
;
A
#
# COMPACT_ATOMS: atom_id res chain seq x y z
N MET A 1 14.29 -7.99 14.80
CA MET A 1 13.88 -8.59 13.50
C MET A 1 14.54 -7.74 12.41
N PRO A 2 14.53 -8.04 11.09
CA PRO A 2 14.91 -6.99 10.16
C PRO A 2 13.78 -5.97 10.26
N ASP A 3 14.09 -4.95 11.05
CA ASP A 3 13.29 -3.76 11.24
C ASP A 3 13.24 -3.07 9.89
N LEU A 4 12.18 -2.30 9.65
CA LEU A 4 12.26 -1.30 8.60
C LEU A 4 13.58 -0.53 8.77
N ASP A 5 14.25 -0.20 7.68
CA ASP A 5 15.38 0.72 7.78
C ASP A 5 14.92 2.00 8.51
N ASP A 6 15.81 2.62 9.27
CA ASP A 6 15.49 3.89 9.94
C ASP A 6 15.37 5.05 8.94
N THR A 7 15.84 4.84 7.72
CA THR A 7 15.83 5.79 6.62
C THR A 7 14.95 5.31 5.48
N TYR A 8 14.26 6.25 4.84
CA TYR A 8 13.52 6.00 3.60
C TYR A 8 14.45 5.36 2.55
N PRO A 9 14.00 4.37 1.74
CA PRO A 9 12.62 3.90 1.56
C PRO A 9 12.10 2.91 2.62
N TYR A 10 12.80 2.75 3.74
CA TYR A 10 12.46 1.84 4.85
C TYR A 10 12.54 0.34 4.51
N LEU A 11 12.76 0.02 3.23
CA LEU A 11 12.75 -1.32 2.66
C LEU A 11 13.88 -1.41 1.63
N HIS A 12 14.56 -2.55 1.55
CA HIS A 12 15.44 -2.82 0.42
C HIS A 12 14.60 -3.15 -0.81
N LEU A 13 14.78 -2.36 -1.87
CA LEU A 13 14.01 -2.48 -3.10
C LEU A 13 14.93 -2.79 -4.29
N VAL A 14 14.48 -3.70 -5.13
CA VAL A 14 15.13 -4.05 -6.39
C VAL A 14 14.21 -3.73 -7.57
N PRO A 15 14.76 -3.25 -8.70
CA PRO A 15 13.95 -2.97 -9.88
C PRO A 15 13.33 -4.26 -10.44
N ILE A 16 12.12 -4.15 -10.98
CA ILE A 16 11.55 -5.21 -11.82
C ILE A 16 12.02 -4.96 -13.26
N GLU A 17 12.79 -5.89 -13.80
CA GLU A 17 13.35 -5.75 -15.17
C GLU A 17 12.32 -6.07 -16.25
N ASP A 18 11.49 -7.11 -16.03
CA ASP A 18 10.51 -7.54 -17.02
C ASP A 18 9.20 -6.74 -16.89
N LEU A 19 9.17 -5.65 -17.65
CA LEU A 19 8.07 -4.69 -17.64
C LEU A 19 7.28 -4.76 -18.95
N TRP A 20 5.98 -4.47 -18.84
CA TRP A 20 5.15 -4.10 -19.98
C TRP A 20 4.51 -2.75 -19.72
N TRP A 21 4.27 -2.01 -20.79
CA TRP A 21 3.76 -0.64 -20.73
C TRP A 21 2.31 -0.59 -21.17
N THR A 22 1.48 0.07 -20.38
CA THR A 22 0.09 0.35 -20.72
C THR A 22 -0.25 1.77 -20.34
N ARG A 23 -0.79 2.55 -21.28
CA ARG A 23 -1.22 3.94 -21.05
C ARG A 23 -0.15 4.82 -20.37
N GLY A 24 1.12 4.61 -20.72
CA GLY A 24 2.26 5.35 -20.15
C GLY A 24 2.72 4.90 -18.76
N VAL A 25 2.15 3.83 -18.21
CA VAL A 25 2.54 3.23 -16.92
C VAL A 25 3.23 1.89 -17.16
N ALA A 26 4.39 1.69 -16.54
CA ALA A 26 5.07 0.39 -16.51
C ALA A 26 4.44 -0.53 -15.45
N LEU A 27 4.19 -1.78 -15.79
CA LEU A 27 3.71 -2.83 -14.89
C LEU A 27 4.61 -4.06 -15.03
N ALA A 28 4.71 -4.89 -13.98
CA ALA A 28 5.39 -6.17 -14.08
C ALA A 28 4.68 -7.09 -15.10
N ARG A 29 5.45 -7.77 -15.97
CA ARG A 29 4.90 -8.56 -17.08
C ARG A 29 4.02 -9.74 -16.65
N GLU A 30 4.34 -10.35 -15.52
CA GLU A 30 3.57 -11.47 -14.98
C GLU A 30 2.19 -11.07 -14.43
N GLU A 31 1.94 -9.76 -14.28
CA GLU A 31 0.69 -9.26 -13.70
C GLU A 31 -0.31 -8.77 -14.75
N HIS A 32 -1.57 -9.12 -14.53
CA HIS A 32 -2.69 -8.69 -15.32
C HIS A 32 -3.30 -7.41 -14.76
N PHE A 33 -3.68 -6.53 -15.69
CA PHE A 33 -4.35 -5.27 -15.40
C PHE A 33 -5.56 -5.40 -14.43
N GLY A 34 -6.32 -6.48 -14.55
CA GLY A 34 -7.48 -6.77 -13.70
C GLY A 34 -7.15 -7.28 -12.29
N GLN A 35 -5.89 -7.39 -11.87
CA GLN A 35 -5.49 -7.76 -10.52
C GLN A 35 -5.07 -6.56 -9.66
N ILE A 36 -4.80 -5.42 -10.28
CA ILE A 36 -4.13 -4.28 -9.65
C ILE A 36 -5.03 -3.57 -8.63
N LEU A 37 -4.47 -3.34 -7.46
CA LEU A 37 -5.01 -2.51 -6.39
C LEU A 37 -3.95 -1.48 -6.00
N VAL A 38 -4.28 -0.21 -6.07
CA VAL A 38 -3.34 0.89 -5.74
C VAL A 38 -3.61 1.37 -4.33
N THR A 39 -2.58 1.42 -3.49
CA THR A 39 -2.69 1.89 -2.11
C THR A 39 -1.47 2.71 -1.68
N GLY A 40 -1.54 3.35 -0.52
CA GLY A 40 -0.51 4.28 -0.05
C GLY A 40 -1.08 5.47 0.74
N PRO A 41 -0.20 6.30 1.34
CA PRO A 41 -0.62 7.41 2.19
C PRO A 41 -1.40 8.50 1.43
N PRO A 42 -2.22 9.32 2.13
CA PRO A 42 -2.88 10.47 1.53
C PRO A 42 -1.89 11.40 0.84
N GLY A 43 -2.21 11.83 -0.39
CA GLY A 43 -1.33 12.70 -1.18
C GLY A 43 -0.18 12.00 -1.90
N SER A 44 -0.11 10.66 -1.90
CA SER A 44 0.96 9.94 -2.62
C SER A 44 0.82 9.90 -4.14
N GLY A 45 -0.34 10.29 -4.70
CA GLY A 45 -0.60 10.25 -6.15
C GLY A 45 -1.37 9.01 -6.63
N LYS A 46 -2.03 8.27 -5.73
CA LYS A 46 -2.79 7.06 -6.08
C LYS A 46 -3.84 7.30 -7.17
N SER A 47 -4.58 8.39 -7.04
CA SER A 47 -5.63 8.77 -7.99
C SER A 47 -5.04 9.13 -9.35
N THR A 48 -3.83 9.70 -9.39
CA THR A 48 -3.07 9.94 -10.63
C THR A 48 -2.73 8.61 -11.31
N LEU A 49 -2.17 7.64 -10.57
CA LEU A 49 -1.87 6.30 -11.09
C LEU A 49 -3.12 5.60 -11.62
N ILE A 50 -4.22 5.61 -10.88
CA ILE A 50 -5.49 5.02 -11.32
C ILE A 50 -6.04 5.72 -12.56
N ARG A 51 -5.92 7.05 -12.66
CA ARG A 51 -6.34 7.79 -13.85
C ARG A 51 -5.50 7.42 -15.07
N HIS A 52 -4.18 7.29 -14.94
CA HIS A 52 -3.31 6.87 -16.04
C HIS A 52 -3.61 5.43 -16.48
N LEU A 53 -3.80 4.53 -15.52
CA LEU A 53 -4.26 3.17 -15.81
C LEU A 53 -5.67 3.15 -16.39
N GLY A 54 -6.45 4.23 -16.29
CA GLY A 54 -7.87 4.31 -16.62
C GLY A 54 -8.70 3.26 -15.87
N GLY A 55 -8.42 3.19 -14.56
CA GLY A 55 -9.15 2.38 -13.59
C GLY A 55 -10.44 3.06 -13.12
N TRP A 56 -11.03 2.48 -12.08
CA TRP A 56 -12.31 2.93 -11.55
C TRP A 56 -12.16 4.21 -10.72
N PRO A 57 -12.99 5.23 -10.95
CA PRO A 57 -12.83 6.56 -10.36
C PRO A 57 -13.18 6.62 -8.87
N GLU A 58 -14.00 5.68 -8.40
CA GLU A 58 -14.42 5.62 -7.01
C GLU A 58 -13.38 4.87 -6.16
N GLU A 59 -12.96 5.48 -5.06
CA GLU A 59 -12.06 4.85 -4.08
C GLU A 59 -12.76 3.69 -3.35
N GLY A 60 -12.02 2.62 -3.10
CA GLY A 60 -12.45 1.52 -2.26
C GLY A 60 -11.92 1.64 -0.83
N TYR A 61 -12.58 0.98 0.11
CA TYR A 61 -12.08 0.76 1.46
C TYR A 61 -12.07 -0.75 1.76
N ILE A 62 -10.99 -1.21 2.41
CA ILE A 62 -10.91 -2.57 2.98
C ILE A 62 -10.35 -2.51 4.40
N ASP A 63 -11.08 -3.08 5.36
CA ASP A 63 -10.55 -3.35 6.69
C ASP A 63 -9.85 -4.71 6.67
N ILE A 64 -8.51 -4.69 6.80
CA ILE A 64 -7.69 -5.90 6.69
C ILE A 64 -7.74 -6.75 7.97
N SER A 65 -8.42 -6.29 9.02
CA SER A 65 -8.68 -7.05 10.24
C SER A 65 -9.96 -7.88 10.19
N LEU A 66 -10.80 -7.67 9.17
CA LEU A 66 -12.03 -8.44 9.00
C LEU A 66 -11.78 -9.71 8.19
N ASN A 67 -12.22 -10.84 8.74
CA ASN A 67 -12.08 -12.12 8.05
C ASN A 67 -12.87 -12.09 6.73
N GLY A 68 -12.22 -12.48 5.63
CA GLY A 68 -12.86 -12.52 4.32
C GLY A 68 -12.91 -11.19 3.57
N TRP A 69 -12.18 -10.15 4.00
CA TRP A 69 -12.11 -8.86 3.28
C TRP A 69 -11.75 -9.01 1.80
N TRP A 70 -11.01 -10.06 1.42
CA TRP A 70 -10.66 -10.38 0.04
C TRP A 70 -11.86 -10.76 -0.86
N ARG A 71 -13.05 -10.91 -0.27
CA ARG A 71 -14.32 -11.12 -0.97
C ARG A 71 -15.18 -9.85 -1.02
N ALA A 72 -14.70 -8.73 -0.47
CA ALA A 72 -15.45 -7.49 -0.43
C ALA A 72 -15.82 -7.00 -1.83
N LYS A 73 -17.05 -6.50 -2.00
CA LYS A 73 -17.54 -5.95 -3.26
C LYS A 73 -16.72 -4.76 -3.74
N SER A 74 -16.13 -3.98 -2.82
CA SER A 74 -15.22 -2.88 -3.13
C SER A 74 -14.03 -3.32 -3.99
N LEU A 75 -13.61 -4.58 -3.86
CA LEU A 75 -12.53 -5.16 -4.64
C LEU A 75 -12.97 -5.71 -6.00
N ALA A 76 -14.27 -5.75 -6.35
CA ALA A 76 -14.74 -6.42 -7.56
C ALA A 76 -14.18 -5.80 -8.84
N PHE A 77 -14.17 -4.46 -8.90
CA PHE A 77 -13.75 -3.63 -10.01
C PHE A 77 -12.30 -3.19 -9.85
N ARG A 78 -11.46 -3.45 -10.86
CA ARG A 78 -10.00 -3.21 -10.84
C ARG A 78 -9.53 -2.78 -12.25
N PRO A 79 -8.44 -2.00 -12.38
CA PRO A 79 -7.62 -1.43 -11.31
C PRO A 79 -8.38 -0.38 -10.51
N ARG A 80 -8.07 -0.29 -9.22
CA ARG A 80 -8.79 0.61 -8.29
C ARG A 80 -7.90 1.10 -7.16
N GLU A 81 -8.11 2.34 -6.74
CA GLU A 81 -7.53 2.90 -5.53
C GLU A 81 -8.24 2.30 -4.31
N ILE A 82 -7.47 1.85 -3.32
CA ILE A 82 -8.00 1.34 -2.06
C ILE A 82 -7.31 1.98 -0.86
N HIS A 83 -8.13 2.32 0.13
CA HIS A 83 -7.70 2.69 1.46
C HIS A 83 -7.76 1.48 2.38
N LEU A 84 -6.73 1.33 3.22
CA LEU A 84 -6.64 0.25 4.18
C LEU A 84 -7.11 0.74 5.55
N GLY A 85 -8.08 0.05 6.12
CA GLY A 85 -8.35 0.07 7.55
C GLY A 85 -7.33 -0.82 8.24
N LEU A 86 -6.49 -0.23 9.09
CA LEU A 86 -5.40 -0.92 9.78
C LEU A 86 -5.76 -1.18 11.25
N PRO A 87 -5.50 -2.39 11.79
CA PRO A 87 -5.71 -2.66 13.21
C PRO A 87 -4.60 -2.04 14.07
N PHE A 88 -4.97 -1.42 15.20
CA PHE A 88 -4.03 -0.85 16.15
C PHE A 88 -4.24 -1.43 17.56
N GLU A 89 -3.14 -1.55 18.33
CA GLU A 89 -3.18 -1.97 19.72
C GLU A 89 -4.11 -1.07 20.55
N GLY A 90 -5.00 -1.67 21.35
CA GLY A 90 -5.96 -0.92 22.17
C GLY A 90 -7.17 -0.35 21.40
N HIS A 91 -7.22 -0.48 20.07
CA HIS A 91 -8.36 -0.05 19.26
C HIS A 91 -9.16 -1.25 18.74
N ARG A 92 -10.44 -1.35 19.10
CA ARG A 92 -11.29 -2.46 18.64
C ARG A 92 -11.52 -2.41 17.13
N GLU A 93 -11.77 -1.23 16.58
CA GLU A 93 -12.03 -1.01 15.16
C GLU A 93 -10.74 -0.65 14.43
N ALA A 94 -10.63 -1.04 13.16
CA ALA A 94 -9.52 -0.63 12.32
C ALA A 94 -9.64 0.85 11.96
N LEU A 95 -8.51 1.52 11.79
CA LEU A 95 -8.46 2.94 11.44
C LEU A 95 -7.77 3.13 10.09
N SER A 96 -8.34 4.01 9.26
CA SER A 96 -7.67 4.57 8.08
C SER A 96 -6.73 5.69 8.50
N LEU A 97 -5.69 5.97 7.70
CA LEU A 97 -4.69 7.00 8.04
C LEU A 97 -5.19 8.44 7.91
N PHE A 98 -6.44 8.62 7.48
CA PHE A 98 -7.15 9.90 7.43
C PHE A 98 -8.28 9.98 8.46
N ASP A 99 -8.52 8.93 9.26
CA ASP A 99 -9.53 8.96 10.31
C ASP A 99 -9.08 9.90 11.43
N GLU A 100 -9.99 10.69 12.00
CA GLU A 100 -9.68 11.64 13.07
C GLU A 100 -9.00 10.98 14.28
N ALA A 101 -9.42 9.76 14.62
CA ALA A 101 -8.81 8.98 15.70
C ALA A 101 -7.32 8.67 15.40
N TRP A 102 -7.00 8.34 14.15
CA TRP A 102 -5.61 8.14 13.75
C TRP A 102 -4.84 9.46 13.77
N LEU A 103 -5.40 10.50 13.15
CA LEU A 103 -4.78 11.84 13.06
C LEU A 103 -4.44 12.44 14.43
N ARG A 104 -5.28 12.21 15.45
CA ARG A 104 -5.08 12.72 16.80
C ARG A 104 -3.98 11.97 17.55
N ASP A 105 -3.92 10.65 17.40
CA ASP A 105 -3.15 9.77 18.29
C ASP A 105 -1.98 9.04 17.59
N TRP A 106 -1.67 9.38 16.34
CA TRP A 106 -0.68 8.67 15.49
C TRP A 106 0.68 8.40 16.13
N ARG A 107 1.16 9.28 17.02
CA ARG A 107 2.46 9.12 17.72
C ARG A 107 2.47 7.93 18.69
N ARG A 108 1.29 7.53 19.17
CA ARG A 108 1.11 6.46 20.18
C ARG A 108 0.58 5.18 19.57
N LEU A 109 -0.08 5.27 18.42
CA LEU A 109 -0.67 4.13 17.73
C LEU A 109 0.42 3.15 17.27
N ARG A 110 0.23 1.88 17.60
CA ARG A 110 1.07 0.77 17.18
C ARG A 110 0.25 -0.22 16.37
N LEU A 111 0.75 -0.59 15.19
CA LEU A 111 0.08 -1.53 14.31
C LEU A 111 0.00 -2.91 14.97
N ASP A 112 -1.21 -3.42 15.16
CA ASP A 112 -1.42 -4.78 15.66
C ASP A 112 -1.34 -5.78 14.51
N ARG A 113 -0.12 -6.26 14.23
CA ARG A 113 0.14 -7.20 13.14
C ARG A 113 -0.56 -8.55 13.33
N THR A 114 -0.92 -8.92 14.56
CA THR A 114 -1.58 -10.21 14.84
C THR A 114 -3.03 -10.23 14.35
N ARG A 115 -3.60 -9.04 14.18
CA ARG A 115 -4.96 -8.84 13.68
C ARG A 115 -5.02 -8.60 12.18
N ILE A 116 -3.89 -8.51 11.49
CA ILE A 116 -3.90 -8.43 10.02
C ILE A 116 -4.24 -9.82 9.48
N LEU A 117 -5.40 -9.92 8.86
CA LEU A 117 -5.86 -11.16 8.23
C LEU A 117 -5.51 -11.12 6.75
N LEU A 118 -5.07 -12.24 6.21
CA LEU A 118 -4.72 -12.38 4.79
C LEU A 118 -5.52 -13.51 4.16
N PRO A 119 -5.74 -13.47 2.83
CA PRO A 119 -6.37 -14.57 2.15
C PRO A 119 -5.62 -15.88 2.42
N PRO A 120 -6.33 -17.01 2.58
CA PRO A 120 -5.67 -18.29 2.78
C PRO A 120 -4.83 -18.64 1.55
N ARG A 121 -3.70 -19.33 1.77
CA ARG A 121 -2.97 -19.98 0.66
C ARG A 121 -3.91 -20.94 -0.07
N LYS A 122 -3.76 -21.04 -1.39
CA LYS A 122 -4.49 -22.01 -2.21
C LYS A 122 -4.25 -23.42 -1.64
N ARG A 123 -5.31 -24.11 -1.23
CA ARG A 123 -5.22 -25.44 -0.59
C ARG A 123 -5.50 -26.59 -1.55
N ARG A 124 -6.36 -26.36 -2.54
CA ARG A 124 -6.83 -27.39 -3.50
C ARG A 124 -6.84 -26.81 -4.91
N PHE A 125 -6.77 -27.69 -5.91
CA PHE A 125 -6.76 -27.32 -7.32
C PHE A 125 -7.93 -26.38 -7.71
N TYR A 126 -9.15 -26.72 -7.30
CA TYR A 126 -10.37 -25.94 -7.58
C TYR A 126 -10.64 -24.78 -6.61
N SER A 127 -9.80 -24.59 -5.58
CA SER A 127 -9.97 -23.45 -4.68
C SER A 127 -9.48 -22.18 -5.34
N ALA A 128 -10.22 -21.08 -5.15
CA ALA A 128 -9.81 -19.77 -5.65
C ALA A 128 -8.45 -19.36 -5.07
N ASP A 129 -7.55 -18.95 -5.95
CA ASP A 129 -6.26 -18.38 -5.55
C ASP A 129 -6.41 -16.89 -5.24
N TRP A 130 -6.81 -16.60 -4.01
CA TRP A 130 -7.06 -15.22 -3.59
C TRP A 130 -5.79 -14.38 -3.52
N ARG A 131 -4.61 -14.98 -3.29
CA ARG A 131 -3.35 -14.23 -3.16
C ARG A 131 -2.84 -13.79 -4.52
N HIS A 132 -2.90 -14.66 -5.52
CA HIS A 132 -2.58 -14.30 -6.90
C HIS A 132 -3.70 -13.49 -7.58
N ARG A 133 -4.86 -13.30 -6.95
CA ARG A 133 -5.92 -12.46 -7.53
C ARG A 133 -5.65 -10.95 -7.39
N PHE A 134 -4.75 -10.57 -6.49
CA PHE A 134 -4.50 -9.18 -6.14
C PHE A 134 -3.02 -8.85 -6.24
N VAL A 135 -2.74 -7.77 -6.98
CA VAL A 135 -1.42 -7.15 -7.06
C VAL A 135 -1.54 -5.82 -6.36
N PHE A 136 -0.85 -5.67 -5.23
CA PHE A 136 -0.86 -4.43 -4.48
C PHE A 136 0.27 -3.53 -4.96
N GLU A 137 -0.08 -2.45 -5.64
CA GLU A 137 0.82 -1.36 -6.00
C GLU A 137 0.82 -0.32 -4.86
N PHE A 138 1.83 -0.38 -4.00
CA PHE A 138 2.05 0.58 -2.92
C PHE A 138 2.81 1.80 -3.46
N LEU A 139 2.13 2.94 -3.49
CA LEU A 139 2.71 4.21 -3.88
C LEU A 139 3.22 4.95 -2.64
N LEU A 140 4.53 4.86 -2.39
CA LEU A 140 5.23 5.37 -1.21
C LEU A 140 6.31 6.41 -1.59
N PRO A 141 5.93 7.62 -2.04
CA PRO A 141 6.89 8.68 -2.27
C PRO A 141 7.65 9.06 -1.00
N PRO A 142 8.83 9.69 -1.12
CA PRO A 142 9.52 10.26 0.01
C PRO A 142 8.61 11.20 0.81
N PRO A 143 8.60 11.18 2.16
CA PRO A 143 7.75 12.07 2.95
C PRO A 143 7.88 13.57 2.58
N PRO A 144 9.08 14.11 2.31
CA PRO A 144 9.22 15.50 1.86
C PRO A 144 8.52 15.81 0.53
N ALA A 145 8.49 14.83 -0.38
CA ALA A 145 7.78 14.98 -1.65
C ALA A 145 6.27 15.11 -1.43
N ILE A 146 5.68 14.29 -0.56
CA ILE A 146 4.26 14.39 -0.21
C ILE A 146 3.96 15.74 0.46
N VAL A 147 4.84 16.23 1.34
CA VAL A 147 4.70 17.57 1.96
C VAL A 147 4.66 18.66 0.88
N ALA A 148 5.58 18.62 -0.08
CA ALA A 148 5.63 19.59 -1.18
C ALA A 148 4.35 19.54 -2.04
N ASP A 149 3.93 18.35 -2.47
CA ASP A 149 2.75 18.16 -3.32
C ASP A 149 1.46 18.60 -2.60
N ARG A 150 1.34 18.30 -1.31
CA ARG A 150 0.20 18.74 -0.49
C ARG A 150 0.20 20.24 -0.26
N THR A 151 1.37 20.85 -0.06
CA THR A 151 1.49 22.31 0.12
C THR A 151 1.09 23.04 -1.15
N GLU A 152 1.51 22.55 -2.31
CA GLU A 152 1.13 23.14 -3.59
C GLU A 152 -0.38 23.01 -3.84
N ARG A 153 -0.97 21.83 -3.60
CA ARG A 153 -2.43 21.65 -3.69
C ARG A 153 -3.21 22.52 -2.68
N ALA A 154 -2.67 22.72 -1.47
CA ALA A 154 -3.29 23.60 -0.48
C ALA A 154 -3.39 25.05 -0.97
N ARG A 155 -2.34 25.55 -1.65
CA ARG A 155 -2.34 26.90 -2.26
C ARG A 155 -3.42 27.06 -3.31
N LEU A 156 -3.73 25.99 -4.04
CA LEU A 156 -4.79 25.94 -5.05
C LEU A 156 -6.20 25.80 -4.42
N GLY A 157 -6.31 25.55 -3.11
CA GLY A 157 -7.57 25.50 -2.37
C GLY A 157 -8.45 24.29 -2.65
N THR A 158 -7.90 23.22 -3.25
CA THR A 158 -8.70 22.15 -3.84
C THR A 158 -9.10 21.01 -2.89
N HIS A 159 -8.47 20.88 -1.71
CA HIS A 159 -8.73 19.74 -0.80
C HIS A 159 -8.76 20.12 0.71
N PRO A 160 -9.85 19.78 1.45
CA PRO A 160 -9.96 20.06 2.88
C PRO A 160 -8.90 19.40 3.76
N ILE A 161 -8.36 18.24 3.36
CA ILE A 161 -7.34 17.51 4.11
C ILE A 161 -6.01 18.26 4.19
N ASP A 162 -5.77 19.21 3.29
CA ASP A 162 -4.53 19.98 3.20
C ASP A 162 -4.55 21.25 4.08
N ARG A 163 -5.60 21.45 4.88
CA ARG A 163 -5.67 22.52 5.90
C ARG A 163 -4.63 22.37 7.01
N ARG A 164 -4.12 21.16 7.24
CA ARG A 164 -3.06 20.87 8.22
C ARG A 164 -2.08 19.86 7.63
N ILE A 165 -0.88 20.34 7.33
CA ILE A 165 0.23 19.53 6.82
C ILE A 165 1.22 19.34 7.97
N ASP A 166 1.27 18.12 8.53
CA ASP A 166 2.25 17.72 9.56
C ASP A 166 3.26 16.75 8.91
N ALA A 167 4.50 17.20 8.76
CA ALA A 167 5.56 16.41 8.13
C ALA A 167 5.90 15.13 8.91
N GLY A 168 5.86 15.19 10.24
CA GLY A 168 6.09 14.02 11.09
C GLY A 168 4.99 12.98 10.92
N GLN A 169 3.75 13.45 10.84
CA GLN A 169 2.60 12.58 10.55
C GLN A 169 2.73 11.92 9.18
N ILE A 170 3.08 12.68 8.13
CA ILE A 170 3.26 12.14 6.77
C ILE A 170 4.37 11.08 6.76
N ALA A 171 5.51 11.33 7.42
CA ALA A 171 6.58 10.34 7.54
C ALA A 171 6.10 9.05 8.24
N ALA A 172 5.31 9.18 9.31
CA ALA A 172 4.72 8.03 9.99
C ALA A 172 3.73 7.25 9.10
N GLN A 173 2.95 7.94 8.26
CA GLN A 173 2.05 7.29 7.30
C GLN A 173 2.82 6.48 6.26
N VAL A 174 3.88 7.04 5.67
CA VAL A 174 4.74 6.33 4.70
C VAL A 174 5.38 5.12 5.35
N ARG A 175 5.98 5.29 6.54
CA ARG A 175 6.61 4.21 7.30
C ARG A 175 5.60 3.10 7.61
N LEU A 176 4.39 3.45 8.02
CA LEU A 176 3.35 2.47 8.36
C LEU A 176 2.90 1.67 7.13
N TYR A 177 2.69 2.31 5.98
CA TYR A 177 2.39 1.60 4.74
C TYR A 177 3.55 0.70 4.30
N ALA A 178 4.81 1.10 4.51
CA ALA A 178 5.96 0.22 4.26
C ALA A 178 5.94 -1.03 5.17
N GLN A 179 5.53 -0.91 6.44
CA GLN A 179 5.34 -2.07 7.32
C GLN A 179 4.26 -3.03 6.79
N VAL A 180 3.15 -2.48 6.29
CA VAL A 180 2.05 -3.27 5.72
C VAL A 180 2.48 -3.95 4.43
N ALA A 181 3.19 -3.25 3.54
CA ALA A 181 3.75 -3.79 2.31
C ALA A 181 4.68 -4.97 2.60
N LEU A 182 5.62 -4.79 3.53
CA LEU A 182 6.54 -5.85 3.96
C LEU A 182 5.81 -7.05 4.59
N HIS A 183 4.78 -6.78 5.40
CA HIS A 183 3.97 -7.85 5.97
C HIS A 183 3.24 -8.65 4.88
N PHE A 184 2.63 -7.96 3.90
CA PHE A 184 1.94 -8.59 2.79
C PHE A 184 2.89 -9.43 1.94
N HIS A 185 4.05 -8.87 1.59
CA HIS A 185 5.11 -9.53 0.83
C HIS A 185 5.60 -10.81 1.52
N ARG A 186 6.02 -10.72 2.79
CA ARG A 186 6.49 -11.88 3.57
C ARG A 186 5.43 -12.96 3.76
N GLN A 187 4.16 -12.56 3.71
CA GLN A 187 3.05 -13.49 3.76
C GLN A 187 2.66 -14.02 2.39
N GLY A 188 3.37 -13.70 1.30
CA GLY A 188 3.15 -14.24 -0.04
C GLY A 188 1.96 -13.63 -0.78
N MET A 189 1.65 -12.36 -0.51
CA MET A 189 0.86 -11.51 -1.41
C MET A 189 1.79 -10.89 -2.45
N ILE A 190 1.25 -10.56 -3.64
CA ILE A 190 2.02 -9.84 -4.65
C ILE A 190 2.01 -8.35 -4.29
N VAL A 191 3.21 -7.80 -4.06
CA VAL A 191 3.42 -6.42 -3.62
C VAL A 191 4.47 -5.77 -4.51
N HIS A 192 4.14 -4.62 -5.05
CA HIS A 192 5.06 -3.73 -5.75
C HIS A 192 5.10 -2.38 -5.07
N LEU A 193 6.24 -1.71 -5.17
CA LEU A 193 6.43 -0.37 -4.65
C LEU A 193 6.75 0.61 -5.77
N ARG A 194 6.25 1.83 -5.63
CA ARG A 194 6.58 2.97 -6.49
C ARG A 194 6.80 4.21 -5.64
N GLU A 195 7.72 5.06 -6.06
CA GLU A 195 7.84 6.39 -5.47
C GLU A 195 6.82 7.35 -6.11
N ARG A 196 6.71 7.37 -7.44
CA ARG A 196 5.73 8.15 -8.20
C ARG A 196 4.83 7.29 -9.09
N ALA A 197 3.72 7.89 -9.52
CA ALA A 197 2.73 7.21 -10.36
C ALA A 197 3.31 6.75 -11.71
N GLU A 198 4.24 7.51 -12.29
CA GLU A 198 4.88 7.16 -13.56
C GLU A 198 6.11 6.24 -13.37
N ASP A 199 6.65 6.14 -12.16
CA ASP A 199 7.86 5.37 -11.92
C ASP A 199 7.62 3.87 -12.13
N PRO A 200 8.60 3.12 -12.66
CA PRO A 200 8.53 1.68 -12.72
C PRO A 200 8.33 1.03 -11.34
N PRO A 201 7.58 -0.08 -11.25
CA PRO A 201 7.42 -0.80 -10.00
C PRO A 201 8.74 -1.47 -9.59
N GLN A 202 8.95 -1.54 -8.28
CA GLN A 202 10.04 -2.26 -7.63
C GLN A 202 9.48 -3.39 -6.75
N ARG A 203 10.32 -4.39 -6.45
CA ARG A 203 10.02 -5.48 -5.51
C ARG A 203 10.81 -5.30 -4.22
N ILE A 204 10.24 -5.81 -3.13
CA ILE A 204 10.96 -5.94 -1.87
C ILE A 204 11.99 -7.05 -2.01
N ASP A 205 13.23 -6.74 -1.68
CA ASP A 205 14.32 -7.70 -1.62
C ASP A 205 14.45 -8.28 -0.20
N ASP A 206 14.25 -9.59 -0.07
CA ASP A 206 14.40 -10.30 1.20
C ASP A 206 15.87 -10.62 1.53
N HIS A 207 16.82 -10.41 0.60
CA HIS A 207 18.24 -10.76 0.78
C HIS A 207 19.01 -9.89 1.80
N GLY A 208 18.36 -8.90 2.43
CA GLY A 208 18.86 -8.18 3.61
C GLY A 208 18.61 -8.87 4.97
N ALA A 209 17.89 -9.99 4.97
CA ALA A 209 17.60 -10.79 6.16
C ALA A 209 18.09 -12.23 5.97
N THR A 210 19.36 -12.45 6.34
CA THR A 210 20.08 -13.72 6.50
C THR A 210 19.43 -14.98 5.91
N GLU A 211 20.14 -15.56 4.93
CA GLU A 211 19.84 -16.83 4.27
C GLU A 211 19.46 -18.01 5.20
N PRO A 212 18.69 -18.97 4.66
CA PRO A 212 18.10 -20.08 5.40
C PRO A 212 19.13 -21.17 5.72
N HIS A 213 19.21 -21.60 6.98
CA HIS A 213 19.74 -22.91 7.30
C HIS A 213 18.62 -23.94 7.19
N LEU A 214 18.51 -24.58 6.03
CA LEU A 214 17.93 -25.91 5.89
C LEU A 214 19.05 -26.88 5.57
N THR A 215 19.40 -27.70 6.57
CA THR A 215 19.89 -29.06 6.36
C THR A 215 18.70 -29.99 6.56
#